data_AF-A0A957UD30-F1
#
_entry.id   AF-A0A957UD30-F1
#
_cell.length_a   1.000
_cell.length_b   1.000
_cell.length_c   1.000
_cell.angle_alpha   90.00
_cell.angle_beta   90.00
_cell.angle_gamma   90.00
#
_symmetry.space_group_name_H-M   'P 1'
#
loop_
_entity.id
_entity.type
_entity.pdbx_description
1 polymer ?
#
loop_
_entity_poly.entity_id
_entity_poly.type
_entity_poly.pdbx_seq_one_letter_code
_entity_poly.pdbx_strand_id
1 'polypeptide(L)'
;AALLAEAGLADGFEFSMGFDPEERPMAELWQAELAKIGVTLNLEQADFMTRWETAMVNDSPDAPEANTIFWGPDIVGPYTYLVPFNMAVLPDWNFSRYDNPAYNALIDEANVLAVTDREAAEAMFIEAQRMLRDDVAAIFIMDKPDLSIIASDLTGYTPNPAYGFTIPWYYVRR
;
A
#
# COMPACT_ATOMS: atom_id res chain seq x y z
N ALA A 1 14.38 -19.50 -4.80
CA ALA A 1 15.40 -20.38 -4.19
C ALA A 1 16.81 -19.78 -4.23
N ALA A 2 17.34 -19.34 -5.38
CA ALA A 2 18.71 -18.79 -5.46
C ALA A 2 18.96 -17.60 -4.50
N LEU A 3 18.10 -16.58 -4.52
CA LEU A 3 18.22 -15.42 -3.62
C LEU A 3 18.11 -15.78 -2.13
N LEU A 4 17.29 -16.78 -1.77
CA LEU A 4 17.20 -17.26 -0.38
C LEU A 4 18.50 -17.92 0.06
N ALA A 5 19.13 -18.72 -0.81
CA ALA A 5 20.41 -19.34 -0.51
C ALA A 5 21.53 -18.29 -0.38
N GLU A 6 21.56 -17.28 -1.25
CA GLU A 6 22.50 -16.15 -1.17
C GLU A 6 22.33 -15.37 0.15
N ALA A 7 21.10 -15.24 0.64
CA ALA A 7 20.78 -14.63 1.92
C ALA A 7 21.06 -15.54 3.15
N GLY A 8 21.54 -16.77 2.94
CA GLY A 8 21.78 -17.74 4.03
C GLY A 8 20.51 -18.42 4.57
N LEU A 9 19.39 -18.31 3.86
CA LEU A 9 18.07 -18.87 4.18
C LEU A 9 17.69 -20.01 3.22
N ALA A 10 18.68 -20.83 2.83
CA ALA A 10 18.47 -21.92 1.86
C ALA A 10 17.42 -22.94 2.32
N ASP A 11 17.32 -23.16 3.63
CA ASP A 11 16.34 -24.05 4.26
C ASP A 11 14.97 -23.38 4.44
N GLY A 12 14.82 -22.13 4.01
CA GLY A 12 13.62 -21.34 4.18
C GLY A 12 13.54 -20.62 5.53
N PHE A 13 12.38 -20.03 5.78
CA PHE A 13 12.02 -19.35 7.02
C PHE A 13 10.50 -19.30 7.15
N GLU A 14 10.03 -18.86 8.31
CA GLU A 14 8.61 -18.69 8.61
C GLU A 14 8.36 -17.23 8.99
N PHE A 15 7.24 -16.67 8.56
CA PHE A 15 6.79 -15.35 8.97
C PHE A 15 5.26 -15.24 8.95
N SER A 16 4.69 -14.26 9.65
CA SER A 16 3.25 -13.98 9.63
C SER A 16 2.87 -12.78 8.77
N MET A 17 1.67 -12.86 8.18
CA MET A 17 1.06 -11.79 7.40
C MET A 17 -0.37 -11.50 7.84
N GLY A 18 -0.60 -10.25 8.21
CA GLY A 18 -1.90 -9.67 8.51
C GLY A 18 -2.65 -9.27 7.25
N PHE A 19 -3.92 -9.63 7.14
CA PHE A 19 -4.75 -9.27 5.98
C PHE A 19 -6.23 -9.07 6.32
N ASP A 20 -6.93 -8.30 5.49
CA ASP A 20 -8.37 -8.07 5.65
C ASP A 20 -9.18 -9.31 5.21
N PRO A 21 -10.35 -9.58 5.80
CA PRO A 21 -11.16 -10.76 5.45
C PRO A 21 -11.44 -10.94 3.95
N GLU A 22 -11.60 -9.85 3.22
CA GLU A 22 -11.86 -9.84 1.77
C GLU A 22 -10.65 -10.29 0.93
N GLU A 23 -9.45 -10.25 1.50
CA GLU A 23 -8.18 -10.56 0.83
C GLU A 23 -7.75 -12.01 1.02
N ARG A 24 -8.53 -12.82 1.74
CA ARG A 24 -8.24 -14.25 2.00
C ARG A 24 -7.80 -15.03 0.75
N PRO A 25 -8.47 -14.93 -0.41
CA PRO A 25 -8.04 -15.70 -1.60
C PRO A 25 -6.64 -15.31 -2.09
N MET A 26 -6.26 -14.04 -1.93
CA MET A 26 -4.92 -13.56 -2.25
C MET A 26 -3.92 -14.09 -1.22
N ALA A 27 -4.22 -13.98 0.08
CA ALA A 27 -3.39 -14.50 1.15
C ALA A 27 -3.10 -16.02 1.02
N GLU A 28 -4.11 -16.83 0.71
CA GLU A 28 -3.96 -18.27 0.49
C GLU A 28 -3.11 -18.58 -0.75
N LEU A 29 -3.23 -17.77 -1.82
CA LEU A 29 -2.38 -17.88 -2.99
C LEU A 29 -0.91 -17.62 -2.65
N TRP A 30 -0.63 -16.54 -1.92
CA TRP A 30 0.74 -16.22 -1.45
C TRP A 30 1.29 -17.34 -0.56
N GLN A 31 0.50 -17.87 0.37
CA GLN A 31 0.90 -18.99 1.21
C GLN A 31 1.28 -20.22 0.37
N ALA A 32 0.47 -20.56 -0.64
CA ALA A 32 0.74 -21.69 -1.52
C ALA A 32 1.98 -21.47 -2.41
N GLU A 33 2.21 -20.26 -2.93
CA GLU A 33 3.38 -19.95 -3.77
C GLU A 33 4.69 -19.90 -2.97
N LEU A 34 4.67 -19.31 -1.77
CA LEU A 34 5.83 -19.24 -0.88
C LEU A 34 6.25 -20.63 -0.37
N ALA A 35 5.29 -21.52 -0.11
CA ALA A 35 5.59 -22.90 0.28
C ALA A 35 6.42 -23.65 -0.78
N LYS A 36 6.27 -23.33 -2.06
CA LYS A 36 7.06 -23.95 -3.16
C LYS A 36 8.55 -23.61 -3.09
N ILE A 37 8.91 -22.55 -2.38
CA ILE A 37 10.31 -22.11 -2.20
C ILE A 37 10.81 -22.27 -0.76
N GLY A 38 10.09 -23.04 0.07
CA GLY A 38 10.48 -23.34 1.45
C GLY A 38 10.10 -22.27 2.47
N VAL A 39 9.31 -21.27 2.08
CA VAL A 39 8.89 -20.20 2.99
C VAL A 39 7.49 -20.52 3.54
N THR A 40 7.38 -20.58 4.86
CA THR A 40 6.10 -20.79 5.57
C THR A 40 5.45 -19.44 5.87
N LEU A 41 4.27 -19.19 5.31
CA LEU A 41 3.50 -17.99 5.58
C LEU A 41 2.34 -18.29 6.53
N ASN A 42 2.37 -17.70 7.72
CA ASN A 42 1.26 -17.74 8.68
C ASN A 42 0.27 -16.63 8.37
N LEU A 43 -1.01 -16.99 8.22
CA LEU A 43 -2.06 -16.06 7.83
C LEU A 43 -2.84 -15.60 9.05
N GLU A 44 -2.81 -14.28 9.30
CA GLU A 44 -3.50 -13.65 10.43
C GLU A 44 -4.60 -12.71 9.92
N GLN A 45 -5.85 -13.14 10.05
CA GLN A 45 -6.98 -12.36 9.57
C GLN A 45 -7.51 -11.43 10.67
N ALA A 46 -7.52 -10.12 10.41
CA ALA A 46 -8.14 -9.10 11.24
C ALA A 46 -8.52 -7.88 10.38
N ASP A 47 -9.48 -7.07 10.82
CA ASP A 47 -9.79 -5.82 10.13
C ASP A 47 -8.61 -4.84 10.20
N PHE A 48 -8.51 -3.95 9.20
CA PHE A 48 -7.42 -2.99 9.07
C PHE A 48 -7.17 -2.17 10.34
N MET A 49 -8.20 -1.66 11.01
CA MET A 49 -8.01 -0.79 12.18
C MET A 49 -7.45 -1.56 13.37
N THR A 50 -7.90 -2.81 13.57
CA THR A 50 -7.30 -3.71 14.56
C THR A 50 -5.83 -3.96 14.25
N ARG A 51 -5.48 -4.29 12.99
CA ARG A 51 -4.08 -4.52 12.59
C ARG A 51 -3.21 -3.27 12.77
N TRP A 52 -3.72 -2.12 12.37
CA TRP A 52 -3.05 -0.83 12.52
C TRP A 52 -2.80 -0.48 13.98
N GLU A 53 -3.80 -0.64 14.85
CA GLU A 53 -3.65 -0.39 16.28
C GLU A 53 -2.64 -1.35 16.91
N THR A 54 -2.70 -2.65 16.58
CA THR A 54 -1.76 -3.66 17.09
C THR A 54 -0.32 -3.41 16.63
N ALA A 55 -0.11 -3.16 15.34
CA ALA A 55 1.23 -3.03 14.76
C ALA A 55 1.83 -1.64 14.96
N MET A 56 1.07 -0.58 14.71
CA MET A 56 1.62 0.77 14.58
C MET A 56 1.45 1.60 15.85
N VAL A 57 0.31 1.47 16.53
CA VAL A 57 0.04 2.23 17.76
C VAL A 57 0.64 1.55 18.99
N ASN A 58 0.39 0.25 19.14
CA ASN A 58 0.80 -0.52 20.31
C ASN A 58 2.21 -1.12 20.19
N ASP A 59 2.78 -1.14 18.98
CA ASP A 59 4.06 -1.80 18.68
C ASP A 59 4.12 -3.22 19.29
N SER A 60 3.02 -3.96 19.13
CA SER A 60 2.85 -5.26 19.79
C SER A 60 3.85 -6.27 19.24
N PRO A 61 4.53 -7.06 20.09
CA PRO A 61 5.37 -8.16 19.63
C PRO A 61 4.56 -9.28 18.95
N ASP A 62 3.24 -9.30 19.15
CA ASP A 62 2.31 -10.23 18.52
C ASP A 62 1.76 -9.70 17.19
N ALA A 63 2.23 -8.53 16.72
CA ALA A 63 1.82 -7.99 15.43
C ALA A 63 2.39 -8.81 14.26
N PRO A 64 1.63 -8.99 13.16
CA PRO A 64 2.16 -9.66 11.98
C PRO A 64 3.40 -8.96 11.40
N GLU A 65 4.39 -9.74 10.98
CA GLU A 65 5.65 -9.23 10.40
C GLU A 65 5.43 -8.56 9.03
N ALA A 66 4.42 -9.00 8.28
CA ALA A 66 3.97 -8.38 7.04
C ALA A 66 2.49 -8.00 7.13
N ASN A 67 2.09 -6.96 6.40
CA ASN A 67 0.69 -6.53 6.34
C ASN A 67 0.29 -6.20 4.91
N THR A 68 -0.92 -6.60 4.54
CA THR A 68 -1.58 -6.06 3.35
C THR A 68 -2.12 -4.67 3.68
N ILE A 69 -1.91 -3.74 2.75
CA ILE A 69 -2.33 -2.35 2.88
C ILE A 69 -2.96 -1.91 1.57
N PHE A 70 -4.12 -1.28 1.67
CA PHE A 70 -4.71 -0.51 0.60
C PHE A 70 -4.57 0.98 0.92
N TRP A 71 -4.12 1.76 -0.05
CA TRP A 71 -4.04 3.22 0.08
C TRP A 71 -4.79 3.90 -1.07
N GLY A 72 -5.78 4.71 -0.72
CA GLY A 72 -6.50 5.57 -1.66
C GLY A 72 -5.98 7.01 -1.62
N PRO A 73 -6.30 7.85 -2.61
CA PRO A 73 -5.87 9.25 -2.59
C PRO A 73 -6.65 10.06 -1.55
N ASP A 74 -5.95 10.68 -0.58
CA ASP A 74 -6.53 11.71 0.29
C ASP A 74 -6.65 13.06 -0.45
N ILE A 75 -5.68 13.30 -1.32
CA ILE A 75 -5.57 14.45 -2.21
C ILE A 75 -5.22 13.97 -3.62
N VAL A 76 -5.65 14.71 -4.64
CA VAL A 76 -5.32 14.37 -6.02
C VAL A 76 -3.87 14.76 -6.31
N GLY A 77 -2.96 13.78 -6.28
CA GLY A 77 -1.56 13.96 -6.69
C GLY A 77 -0.66 12.81 -6.24
N PRO A 78 0.59 12.72 -6.75
CA PRO A 78 1.49 11.60 -6.43
C PRO A 78 1.90 11.54 -4.95
N TYR A 79 1.97 12.69 -4.27
CA TYR A 79 2.45 12.79 -2.89
C TYR A 79 1.67 11.90 -1.91
N THR A 80 0.34 11.79 -2.07
CA THR A 80 -0.51 11.00 -1.16
C THR A 80 -0.11 9.52 -1.10
N TYR A 81 0.42 8.95 -2.18
CA TYR A 81 0.83 7.55 -2.24
C TYR A 81 2.26 7.32 -1.72
N LEU A 82 3.05 8.38 -1.62
CA LEU A 82 4.47 8.34 -1.29
C LEU A 82 4.74 8.75 0.17
N VAL A 83 3.95 9.71 0.69
CA VAL A 83 4.10 10.19 2.07
C VAL A 83 3.92 9.12 3.16
N PRO A 84 3.16 8.01 2.98
CA PRO A 84 3.11 6.94 3.99
C PRO A 84 4.47 6.29 4.26
N PHE A 85 5.42 6.36 3.32
CA PHE A 85 6.79 5.85 3.51
C PHE A 85 7.73 6.88 4.14
N ASN A 86 7.24 8.09 4.46
CA ASN A 86 8.02 9.12 5.14
C ASN A 86 7.80 9.04 6.66
N MET A 87 8.73 8.34 7.34
CA MET A 87 8.70 8.16 8.80
C MET A 87 8.71 9.47 9.61
N ALA A 88 9.20 10.57 9.03
CA ALA A 88 9.20 11.86 9.72
C ALA A 88 7.82 12.54 9.72
N VAL A 89 6.93 12.14 8.80
CA VAL A 89 5.62 12.77 8.60
C VAL A 89 4.49 11.85 9.05
N LEU A 90 4.49 10.58 8.62
CA LEU A 90 3.44 9.60 8.93
C LEU A 90 4.02 8.30 9.51
N PRO A 91 4.71 8.34 10.66
CA PRO A 91 5.34 7.15 11.26
C PRO A 91 4.33 6.03 11.54
N ASP A 92 3.11 6.39 11.95
CA ASP A 92 2.06 5.44 12.31
C ASP A 92 1.42 4.77 11.08
N TRP A 93 1.74 5.20 9.86
CA TRP A 93 1.16 4.66 8.62
C TRP A 93 2.18 3.90 7.76
N ASN A 94 3.44 3.89 8.17
CA ASN A 94 4.52 3.22 7.44
C ASN A 94 4.71 1.76 7.89
N PHE A 95 3.84 0.86 7.44
CA PHE A 95 3.89 -0.55 7.87
C PHE A 95 5.19 -1.27 7.51
N SER A 96 5.94 -0.79 6.52
CA SER A 96 7.25 -1.36 6.19
C SER A 96 8.39 -0.82 7.04
N ARG A 97 8.12 0.20 7.87
CA ARG A 97 9.12 0.90 8.69
C ARG A 97 10.28 1.47 7.84
N TYR A 98 10.03 1.72 6.55
CA TYR A 98 11.04 2.25 5.64
C TYR A 98 11.46 3.67 6.06
N ASP A 99 12.75 3.90 6.32
CA ASP A 99 13.26 5.20 6.73
C ASP A 99 14.49 5.59 5.89
N ASN A 100 14.27 6.49 4.92
CA ASN A 100 15.33 7.00 4.06
C ASN A 100 15.24 8.53 3.97
N PRO A 101 16.17 9.28 4.60
CA PRO A 101 16.17 10.74 4.57
C PRO A 101 16.24 11.36 3.17
N ALA A 102 16.91 10.69 2.22
CA ALA A 102 16.99 11.18 0.84
C ALA A 102 15.63 11.05 0.13
N TYR A 103 14.92 9.93 0.35
CA TYR A 103 13.56 9.75 -0.14
C TYR A 103 12.61 10.80 0.44
N ASN A 104 12.66 11.00 1.77
CA ASN A 104 11.81 11.98 2.47
C ASN A 104 11.97 13.39 1.89
N ALA A 105 13.23 13.84 1.76
CA ALA A 105 13.53 15.16 1.20
C ALA A 105 13.05 15.30 -0.26
N LEU A 106 13.25 14.25 -1.07
CA LEU A 106 12.87 14.23 -2.47
C LEU A 106 11.36 14.40 -2.68
N ILE A 107 10.53 13.65 -1.92
CA ILE A 107 9.07 13.73 -2.09
C ILE A 107 8.50 15.06 -1.57
N ASP A 108 9.09 15.63 -0.51
CA ASP A 108 8.65 16.91 0.06
C ASP A 108 8.99 18.07 -0.87
N GLU A 109 10.19 18.09 -1.46
CA GLU A 109 10.58 19.09 -2.46
C GLU A 109 9.74 18.95 -3.74
N ALA A 110 9.49 17.73 -4.22
CA ALA A 110 8.61 17.49 -5.35
C ALA A 110 7.19 18.02 -5.11
N ASN A 111 6.66 17.85 -3.89
CA ASN A 111 5.35 18.37 -3.52
C ASN A 111 5.29 19.90 -3.54
N VAL A 112 6.35 20.58 -3.08
CA VAL A 112 6.45 22.05 -3.18
C VAL A 112 6.52 22.50 -4.64
N LEU A 113 7.29 21.80 -5.48
CA LEU A 113 7.45 22.13 -6.90
C LEU A 113 6.20 21.84 -7.74
N ALA A 114 5.30 20.95 -7.29
CA ALA A 114 4.12 20.55 -8.06
C ALA A 114 3.23 21.73 -8.51
N VAL A 115 3.29 22.88 -7.82
CA VAL A 115 2.52 24.09 -8.16
C VAL A 115 3.29 25.10 -9.02
N THR A 116 4.62 25.02 -9.09
CA THR A 116 5.48 26.00 -9.80
C THR A 116 6.23 25.41 -10.99
N ASP A 117 6.65 24.14 -10.91
CA ASP A 117 7.36 23.40 -11.95
C ASP A 117 6.93 21.93 -11.94
N ARG A 118 5.90 21.63 -12.74
CA ARG A 118 5.30 20.30 -12.78
C ARG A 118 6.21 19.24 -13.39
N GLU A 119 7.03 19.60 -14.38
CA GLU A 119 7.93 18.63 -15.03
C GLU A 119 9.06 18.22 -14.08
N ALA A 120 9.61 19.17 -13.32
CA ALA A 120 10.58 18.87 -12.27
C ALA A 120 9.97 17.98 -11.18
N ALA A 121 8.79 18.34 -10.66
CA ALA A 121 8.09 17.55 -9.65
C ALA A 121 7.81 16.12 -10.11
N GLU A 122 7.36 15.94 -11.36
CA GLU A 122 7.10 14.62 -11.96
C GLU A 122 8.37 13.75 -11.99
N ALA A 123 9.49 14.31 -12.45
CA ALA A 123 10.76 13.58 -12.49
C ALA A 123 11.20 13.11 -11.10
N MET A 124 11.01 13.96 -10.08
CA MET A 124 11.35 13.64 -8.69
C MET A 124 10.43 12.58 -8.10
N PHE A 125 9.12 12.64 -8.36
CA PHE A 125 8.19 11.60 -7.92
C PHE A 125 8.46 10.24 -8.59
N ILE A 126 8.86 10.24 -9.85
CA ILE A 126 9.29 9.00 -10.54
C ILE A 126 10.54 8.43 -9.88
N GLU A 127 11.50 9.28 -9.52
CA GLU A 127 12.72 8.83 -8.85
C GLU A 127 12.42 8.28 -7.45
N ALA A 128 11.54 8.93 -6.69
CA ALA A 128 11.08 8.43 -5.38
C ALA A 128 10.43 7.05 -5.49
N GLN A 129 9.61 6.81 -6.51
CA GLN A 129 9.01 5.48 -6.77
C GLN A 129 10.09 4.43 -7.10
N ARG A 130 11.16 4.80 -7.81
CA ARG A 130 12.29 3.90 -8.08
C ARG A 130 13.03 3.55 -6.80
N MET A 131 13.24 4.51 -5.90
CA MET A 131 13.85 4.25 -4.60
C MET A 131 13.06 3.21 -3.81
N LEU A 132 11.73 3.36 -3.69
CA LEU A 132 10.89 2.38 -2.99
C LEU A 132 10.97 0.98 -3.62
N ARG A 133 11.02 0.90 -4.95
CA ARG A 133 11.16 -0.38 -5.68
C ARG A 133 12.53 -1.01 -5.43
N ASP A 134 13.60 -0.23 -5.57
CA ASP A 134 14.98 -0.73 -5.50
C ASP A 134 15.37 -1.11 -4.08
N ASP A 135 14.85 -0.38 -3.09
CA ASP A 135 15.00 -0.69 -1.66
C ASP A 135 14.02 -1.78 -1.18
N VAL A 136 13.08 -2.22 -2.05
CA VAL A 136 12.04 -3.21 -1.73
C VAL A 136 11.23 -2.79 -0.49
N ALA A 137 10.89 -1.50 -0.40
CA ALA A 137 10.16 -0.93 0.72
C ALA A 137 8.75 -1.53 0.90
N ALA A 138 8.16 -2.04 -0.18
CA ALA A 138 6.93 -2.82 -0.17
C ALA A 138 6.83 -3.66 -1.45
N ILE A 139 5.89 -4.61 -1.47
CA ILE A 139 5.49 -5.29 -2.69
C ILE A 139 4.22 -4.61 -3.21
N PHE A 140 4.34 -3.88 -4.32
CA PHE A 140 3.21 -3.21 -4.98
C PHE A 140 2.46 -4.21 -5.87
N ILE A 141 1.39 -4.81 -5.34
CA ILE A 141 0.72 -5.97 -5.95
C ILE A 141 -0.17 -5.59 -7.13
N MET A 142 -1.04 -4.59 -6.94
CA MET A 142 -1.99 -4.15 -7.97
C MET A 142 -2.59 -2.78 -7.64
N ASP A 143 -3.08 -2.11 -8.68
CA ASP A 143 -4.09 -1.07 -8.54
C ASP A 143 -5.48 -1.72 -8.51
N LYS A 144 -6.17 -1.62 -7.36
CA LYS A 144 -7.50 -2.22 -7.19
C LYS A 144 -8.54 -1.49 -8.08
N PRO A 145 -9.27 -2.19 -8.96
CA PRO A 145 -10.31 -1.56 -9.76
C PRO A 145 -11.50 -1.14 -8.88
N ASP A 146 -12.02 0.06 -9.12
CA ASP A 146 -13.26 0.55 -8.53
C ASP A 146 -14.45 0.21 -9.44
N LEU A 147 -15.30 -0.72 -9.01
CA LEU A 147 -16.42 -1.24 -9.80
C LEU A 147 -17.75 -0.75 -9.24
N SER A 148 -18.50 -0.02 -10.06
CA SER A 148 -19.87 0.40 -9.74
C SER A 148 -20.91 -0.40 -10.53
N ILE A 149 -21.89 -0.98 -9.85
CA ILE A 149 -23.05 -1.62 -10.48
C ILE A 149 -24.25 -0.68 -10.34
N ILE A 150 -24.83 -0.27 -11.46
CA ILE A 150 -25.87 0.77 -11.51
C ILE A 150 -27.13 0.20 -12.17
N ALA A 151 -28.30 0.51 -11.63
CA ALA A 151 -29.57 0.13 -12.24
C ALA A 151 -29.73 0.80 -13.62
N SER A 152 -30.30 0.08 -14.59
CA SER A 152 -30.39 0.56 -15.98
C SER A 152 -31.26 1.80 -16.16
N ASP A 153 -32.14 2.10 -15.20
CA ASP A 153 -33.00 3.29 -15.17
C ASP A 153 -32.38 4.48 -14.42
N LEU A 154 -31.20 4.30 -13.80
CA LEU A 154 -30.47 5.38 -13.14
C LEU A 154 -29.58 6.13 -14.14
N THR A 155 -29.65 7.46 -14.11
CA THR A 155 -28.83 8.35 -14.91
C THR A 155 -28.10 9.37 -14.02
N GLY A 156 -27.05 10.00 -14.57
CA GLY A 156 -26.33 11.09 -13.89
C GLY A 156 -25.28 10.66 -12.86
N TYR A 157 -25.10 9.36 -12.61
CA TYR A 157 -23.95 8.87 -11.87
C TYR A 157 -22.68 8.91 -12.73
N THR A 158 -21.61 9.48 -12.19
CA THR A 158 -20.26 9.42 -12.77
C THR A 158 -19.29 9.10 -11.64
N PRO A 159 -18.54 7.99 -11.71
CA PRO A 159 -17.57 7.65 -10.69
C PRO A 159 -16.46 8.70 -10.67
N ASN A 160 -15.96 9.02 -9.47
CA ASN A 160 -14.81 9.89 -9.29
C ASN A 160 -13.71 9.12 -8.55
N PRO A 161 -12.60 8.74 -9.21
CA PRO A 161 -11.52 7.98 -8.58
C PRO A 161 -10.88 8.68 -7.38
N ALA A 162 -10.95 10.00 -7.30
CA ALA A 162 -10.48 10.76 -6.14
C ALA A 162 -11.40 10.62 -4.91
N TYR A 163 -12.62 10.11 -5.10
CA TYR A 163 -13.64 9.98 -4.07
C TYR A 163 -14.45 8.68 -4.26
N GLY A 164 -13.77 7.54 -4.44
CA GLY A 164 -14.39 6.24 -4.78
C GLY A 164 -15.47 5.76 -3.80
N PHE A 165 -15.41 6.21 -2.54
CA PHE A 165 -16.42 5.90 -1.53
C PHE A 165 -17.60 6.88 -1.50
N THR A 166 -17.71 7.79 -2.47
CA THR A 166 -18.78 8.81 -2.51
C THR A 166 -19.70 8.61 -3.70
N ILE A 167 -21.00 8.77 -3.45
CA ILE A 167 -22.02 8.80 -4.48
C ILE A 167 -22.52 10.24 -4.57
N PRO A 168 -22.33 10.94 -5.71
CA PRO A 168 -22.79 12.31 -5.86
C PRO A 168 -24.30 12.32 -6.14
N TRP A 169 -25.09 11.98 -5.13
CA TRP A 169 -26.53 11.73 -5.22
C TRP A 169 -27.33 12.90 -5.81
N TYR A 170 -26.84 14.14 -5.65
CA TYR A 170 -27.43 15.34 -6.24
C TYR A 170 -27.57 15.26 -7.76
N TYR A 171 -26.70 14.52 -8.45
CA TYR A 171 -26.73 14.35 -9.91
C TYR A 171 -27.48 13.09 -10.35
N VAL A 172 -27.73 12.16 -9.43
CA VAL A 172 -28.38 10.88 -9.73
C VAL A 172 -29.88 11.05 -9.89
N ARG A 173 -30.45 10.51 -10.96
CA ARG A 173 -31.89 10.56 -11.29
C ARG A 173 -32.39 9.20 -11.77
N ARG A 174 -33.69 8.97 -11.60
CA ARG A 174 -34.48 8.01 -12.37
C ARG A 174 -35.35 8.76 -13.36
#